data_AF-A0A1M6J0P7-F1
#
_entry.id   AF-A0A1M6J0P7-F1
#
_cell.length_a   1.000
_cell.length_b   1.000
_cell.length_c   1.000
_cell.angle_alpha   90.00
_cell.angle_beta   90.00
_cell.angle_gamma   90.00
#
_symmetry.space_group_name_H-M   'P 1'
#
loop_
_entity.id
_entity.type
_entity.pdbx_description
1 polymer ?
#
loop_
_entity_poly.entity_id
_entity_poly.type
_entity_poly.pdbx_seq_one_letter_code
_entity_poly.pdbx_strand_id
1 'polypeptide(L)'
;MEDMKKDRVIIAEPDKYNNIEIRNINFDTGEGLAGFDGNMIVGDAEDSKDIFFLSIRPLNESEIDAVCDKIEEIYKDEKKPINLSIYDGINAIYNLNEES
;
A
#
# COMPACT_ATOMS: atom_id res chain seq x y z
N MET A 1 22.11 2.08 24.98
CA MET A 1 21.01 1.87 24.01
C MET A 1 21.60 2.24 22.67
N GLU A 2 21.71 1.29 21.74
CA GLU A 2 21.95 1.66 20.35
C GLU A 2 20.75 2.48 19.88
N ASP A 3 20.99 3.66 19.30
CA ASP A 3 19.96 4.40 18.60
C ASP A 3 19.48 3.52 17.44
N MET A 4 18.29 2.93 17.59
CA MET A 4 17.62 2.27 16.48
C MET A 4 17.41 3.31 15.37
N LYS A 5 18.23 3.25 14.33
CA LYS A 5 18.07 4.06 13.14
C LYS A 5 16.77 3.61 12.45
N LYS A 6 15.73 4.44 12.57
CA LYS A 6 14.44 4.19 11.91
C LYS A 6 14.50 4.71 10.48
N ASP A 7 14.04 3.90 9.54
CA ASP A 7 13.75 4.37 8.20
C ASP A 7 12.59 5.38 8.25
N ARG A 8 12.63 6.35 7.34
CA ARG A 8 11.63 7.41 7.24
C ARG A 8 11.03 7.39 5.85
N VAL A 9 9.70 7.45 5.79
CA VAL A 9 8.98 7.70 4.54
C VAL A 9 8.78 9.20 4.41
N ILE A 10 9.17 9.76 3.26
CA ILE A 10 9.04 11.18 2.94
C ILE A 10 8.27 11.30 1.64
N ILE A 11 7.16 12.04 1.67
CA ILE A 11 6.41 12.42 0.46
C ILE A 11 7.05 13.70 -0.05
N ALA A 12 7.84 13.60 -1.12
CA ALA A 12 8.66 14.70 -1.62
C ALA A 12 7.84 15.83 -2.28
N GLU A 13 6.68 15.49 -2.86
CA GLU A 13 5.79 16.43 -3.55
C GLU A 13 4.36 16.34 -2.96
N PRO A 14 4.13 16.78 -1.72
CA PRO A 14 2.83 16.65 -1.08
C PRO A 14 1.75 17.50 -1.77
N ASP A 15 2.14 18.61 -2.40
CA ASP A 15 1.24 19.54 -3.09
C ASP A 15 0.56 18.93 -4.33
N LYS A 16 1.07 17.80 -4.86
CA LYS A 16 0.39 17.01 -5.90
C LYS A 16 -0.97 16.49 -5.41
N TYR A 17 -1.08 16.25 -4.11
CA TYR A 17 -2.23 15.59 -3.50
C TYR A 17 -3.17 16.61 -2.88
N ASN A 18 -4.45 16.51 -3.22
CA ASN A 18 -5.51 17.26 -2.54
C ASN A 18 -5.64 16.81 -1.07
N ASN A 19 -5.34 15.53 -0.81
CA ASN A 19 -5.36 14.95 0.52
C ASN A 19 -4.34 13.81 0.63
N ILE A 20 -3.75 13.65 1.82
CA ILE A 20 -2.86 12.53 2.15
C ILE A 20 -3.38 11.89 3.44
N GLU A 21 -3.60 10.58 3.41
CA GLU A 21 -4.08 9.81 4.55
C GLU A 21 -3.10 8.70 4.92
N ILE A 22 -2.95 8.44 6.22
CA ILE A 22 -2.19 7.31 6.74
C ILE A 22 -3.15 6.41 7.50
N ARG A 23 -3.19 5.14 7.13
CA ARG A 23 -4.09 4.14 7.69
C ARG A 23 -3.28 2.94 8.17
N ASN A 24 -3.58 2.43 9.35
CA ASN A 24 -3.15 1.10 9.73
C ASN A 24 -4.10 0.12 9.07
N ILE A 25 -3.55 -0.93 8.46
CA ILE A 25 -4.38 -2.02 7.98
C ILE A 25 -3.92 -3.34 8.56
N ASN A 26 -4.90 -4.04 9.11
CA ASN A 26 -4.79 -5.40 9.57
C ASN A 26 -5.85 -6.19 8.82
N PHE A 27 -5.42 -7.20 8.09
CA PHE A 27 -6.32 -8.05 7.29
C PHE A 27 -6.39 -9.44 7.90
N ASP A 28 -7.34 -9.65 8.81
CA ASP A 28 -7.64 -10.98 9.32
C ASP A 28 -8.36 -11.79 8.23
N THR A 29 -7.69 -12.84 7.70
CA THR A 29 -8.26 -13.71 6.67
C THR A 29 -9.30 -14.69 7.23
N GLY A 30 -9.52 -14.71 8.56
CA GLY A 30 -10.52 -15.57 9.20
C GLY A 30 -10.20 -17.07 9.21
N GLU A 31 -9.18 -17.51 8.47
CA GLU A 31 -8.74 -18.92 8.39
C GLU A 31 -7.49 -19.24 9.24
N GLY A 32 -7.08 -18.35 10.14
CA GLY A 32 -5.88 -18.55 10.97
C GLY A 32 -4.56 -18.49 10.18
N LEU A 33 -4.62 -18.16 8.89
CA LEU A 33 -3.48 -17.71 8.11
C LEU A 33 -3.22 -16.25 8.47
N ALA A 34 -2.02 -16.00 9.00
CA ALA A 34 -1.58 -14.70 9.48
C ALA A 34 -1.92 -13.61 8.47
N GLY A 35 -2.81 -12.70 8.87
CA GLY A 35 -3.09 -11.49 8.13
C GLY A 35 -1.82 -10.75 7.75
N PHE A 36 -1.84 -10.06 6.61
CA PHE A 36 -0.76 -9.14 6.26
C PHE A 36 -1.02 -7.81 6.96
N ASP A 37 -0.20 -7.54 7.97
CA ASP A 37 -0.20 -6.30 8.73
C ASP A 37 0.67 -5.26 8.02
N GLY A 38 0.15 -4.05 7.88
CA GLY A 38 0.88 -2.98 7.22
C GLY A 38 0.33 -1.59 7.50
N ASN A 39 1.08 -0.60 7.03
CA ASN A 39 0.63 0.78 6.98
C ASN A 39 0.35 1.15 5.54
N MET A 40 -0.76 1.82 5.28
CA MET A 40 -1.09 2.33 3.97
C MET A 40 -1.05 3.85 3.99
N ILE A 41 -0.35 4.43 3.04
CA ILE A 41 -0.36 5.87 2.77
C ILE A 41 -1.12 6.09 1.47
N VAL A 42 -2.12 6.96 1.49
CA VAL A 42 -3.00 7.22 0.35
C VAL A 42 -2.89 8.69 -0.03
N GLY A 43 -2.36 8.97 -1.21
CA GLY A 43 -2.36 10.29 -1.82
C GLY A 43 -3.48 10.40 -2.85
N ASP A 44 -4.43 11.33 -2.64
CA ASP A 44 -5.49 11.64 -3.60
C ASP A 44 -5.09 12.81 -4.49
N ALA A 45 -4.53 12.52 -5.66
CA ALA A 45 -4.16 13.53 -6.65
C ALA A 45 -5.37 13.93 -7.50
N GLU A 46 -5.21 14.90 -8.39
CA GLU A 46 -6.28 15.30 -9.31
C GLU A 46 -6.68 14.17 -10.27
N ASP A 47 -5.69 13.47 -10.83
CA ASP A 47 -5.84 12.51 -11.93
C ASP A 47 -5.66 11.04 -11.51
N SER A 48 -5.24 10.78 -10.28
CA SER A 48 -4.84 9.45 -9.81
C SER A 48 -5.03 9.32 -8.29
N LYS A 49 -5.09 8.08 -7.82
CA LYS A 49 -4.94 7.75 -6.40
C LYS A 49 -3.67 6.91 -6.22
N ASP A 50 -2.70 7.46 -5.52
CA ASP A 50 -1.43 6.79 -5.24
C ASP A 50 -1.51 6.13 -3.86
N ILE A 51 -1.29 4.82 -3.82
CA ILE A 51 -1.34 4.01 -2.61
C ILE A 51 0.02 3.37 -2.37
N PHE A 52 0.58 3.62 -1.19
CA PHE A 52 1.81 3.01 -0.72
C PHE A 52 1.49 2.06 0.43
N PHE A 53 1.59 0.76 0.19
CA PHE A 53 1.45 -0.26 1.22
C PHE A 53 2.83 -0.61 1.79
N LEU A 54 2.98 -0.44 3.09
CA LEU A 54 4.20 -0.71 3.85
C LEU A 54 3.97 -1.95 4.72
N SER A 55 4.40 -3.10 4.23
CA SER A 55 4.33 -4.34 4.98
C SER A 55 5.32 -4.34 6.13
N ILE A 56 4.94 -4.94 7.27
CA ILE A 56 5.84 -5.11 8.41
C ILE A 56 6.81 -6.30 8.24
N ARG A 57 6.60 -7.12 7.20
CA ARG A 57 7.43 -8.30 6.86
C ARG A 57 7.48 -8.52 5.35
N PRO A 58 8.51 -9.21 4.83
CA PRO A 58 8.51 -9.66 3.44
C PRO A 58 7.27 -10.45 3.10
N LEU A 59 6.71 -10.19 1.92
CA LEU A 59 5.52 -10.85 1.42
C LEU A 59 5.91 -11.91 0.39
N ASN A 60 5.14 -12.99 0.33
CA ASN A 60 5.18 -13.91 -0.80
C ASN A 60 4.16 -13.49 -1.88
N GLU A 61 4.21 -14.13 -3.05
CA GLU A 61 3.35 -13.82 -4.19
C GLU A 61 1.85 -13.87 -3.84
N SER A 62 1.39 -14.91 -3.15
CA SER A 62 -0.02 -15.01 -2.73
C SER A 62 -0.44 -13.93 -1.74
N GLU A 63 0.49 -13.42 -0.92
CA GLU A 63 0.23 -12.31 0.00
C GLU A 63 0.19 -10.97 -0.74
N ILE A 64 1.00 -10.80 -1.79
CA ILE A 64 0.95 -9.65 -2.69
C ILE A 64 -0.39 -9.62 -3.43
N ASP A 65 -0.81 -10.73 -4.02
CA ASP A 65 -2.10 -10.85 -4.70
C ASP A 65 -3.25 -10.48 -3.76
N ALA A 66 -3.21 -10.98 -2.52
CA ALA A 66 -4.22 -10.64 -1.53
C ALA A 66 -4.24 -9.14 -1.15
N VAL A 67 -3.07 -8.47 -1.12
CA VAL A 67 -3.01 -7.00 -0.94
C VAL A 67 -3.67 -6.29 -2.13
N CYS A 68 -3.37 -6.72 -3.35
CA CYS A 68 -3.93 -6.16 -4.58
C CYS A 68 -5.46 -6.29 -4.61
N ASP A 69 -5.99 -7.51 -4.46
CA ASP A 69 -7.42 -7.81 -4.42
C ASP A 69 -8.16 -6.94 -3.39
N LYS A 70 -7.51 -6.74 -2.24
CA LYS A 70 -8.13 -5.99 -1.16
C LYS A 70 -8.14 -4.49 -1.38
N ILE A 71 -7.09 -3.95 -2.00
CA ILE A 71 -7.06 -2.54 -2.42
C ILE A 71 -8.11 -2.31 -3.50
N GLU A 72 -8.27 -3.22 -4.45
CA GLU A 72 -9.36 -3.19 -5.42
C GLU A 72 -10.74 -3.20 -4.74
N GLU A 73 -10.94 -4.05 -3.71
CA GLU A 73 -12.21 -4.08 -2.96
C GLU A 73 -12.49 -2.75 -2.23
N ILE A 74 -11.48 -2.19 -1.56
CA ILE A 74 -11.61 -0.92 -0.80
C ILE A 74 -11.96 0.23 -1.74
N TYR A 75 -11.40 0.24 -2.94
CA TYR A 75 -11.51 1.33 -3.90
C TYR A 75 -12.30 0.96 -5.17
N LYS A 76 -13.15 -0.07 -5.11
CA LYS A 76 -13.94 -0.57 -6.26
C LYS A 76 -14.79 0.49 -6.96
N ASP A 77 -15.19 1.53 -6.22
CA ASP A 77 -16.03 2.62 -6.70
C ASP A 77 -15.22 3.87 -7.09
N GLU A 78 -13.89 3.82 -6.96
CA GLU A 78 -12.99 4.89 -7.36
C GLU A 78 -12.97 5.00 -8.89
N LYS A 79 -13.03 6.25 -9.37
CA LYS A 79 -13.04 6.56 -10.81
C LYS A 79 -11.66 6.90 -11.33
N LYS A 80 -10.78 7.36 -10.45
CA LYS A 80 -9.38 7.66 -10.78
C LYS A 80 -8.60 6.35 -10.91
N PRO A 81 -7.62 6.27 -11.83
CA PRO A 81 -6.63 5.20 -11.82
C PRO A 81 -5.96 5.07 -10.45
N ILE A 82 -5.79 3.83 -10.01
CA ILE A 82 -5.12 3.50 -8.75
C ILE A 82 -3.70 3.04 -9.07
N ASN A 83 -2.72 3.66 -8.43
CA ASN A 83 -1.32 3.26 -8.49
C ASN A 83 -0.94 2.63 -7.16
N LEU A 84 -0.57 1.35 -7.14
CA LEU A 84 -0.15 0.66 -5.93
C LEU A 84 1.38 0.48 -5.91
N SER A 85 2.02 0.85 -4.81
CA SER A 85 3.41 0.53 -4.53
C SER A 85 3.49 -0.27 -3.23
N ILE A 86 4.13 -1.44 -3.26
CA ILE A 86 4.26 -2.33 -2.11
C ILE A 86 5.71 -2.31 -1.64
N TYR A 87 5.91 -1.90 -0.40
CA TYR A 87 7.18 -1.96 0.29
C TYR A 87 7.13 -3.07 1.34
N ASP A 88 7.82 -4.18 1.09
CA ASP A 88 7.89 -5.32 2.01
C ASP A 88 9.31 -5.62 2.52
N GLY A 89 10.25 -4.71 2.25
CA GLY A 89 11.69 -4.91 2.47
C GLY A 89 12.45 -5.30 1.19
N ILE A 90 11.73 -5.61 0.11
CA ILE A 90 12.24 -5.74 -1.26
C ILE A 90 11.47 -4.70 -2.08
N ASN A 91 12.12 -3.62 -2.52
CA ASN A 91 11.44 -2.55 -3.26
C ASN A 91 10.84 -3.08 -4.58
N ALA A 92 9.52 -3.28 -4.64
CA ALA A 92 8.80 -3.69 -5.83
C ALA A 92 7.61 -2.75 -6.11
N ILE A 93 7.48 -2.30 -7.35
CA ILE A 93 6.36 -1.46 -7.80
C ILE A 93 5.45 -2.36 -8.65
N TYR A 94 4.16 -2.42 -8.30
CA TYR A 94 3.17 -3.25 -8.98
C TYR A 94 2.12 -2.35 -9.66
N ASN A 95 2.08 -2.34 -10.99
CA ASN A 95 1.07 -1.57 -11.72
C ASN A 95 -0.18 -2.42 -11.93
N LEU A 96 -1.26 -2.10 -11.22
CA LEU A 96 -2.54 -2.84 -11.30
C LEU A 96 -3.31 -2.58 -12.60
N ASN A 97 -2.88 -1.62 -13.43
CA ASN A 97 -3.58 -1.24 -14.65
C ASN A 97 -3.06 -1.96 -15.91
N GLU A 98 -2.04 -2.81 -15.81
CA GLU A 98 -1.60 -3.65 -16.94
C GLU A 98 -2.33 -5.00 -16.92
N GLU A 99 -3.50 -5.04 -17.54
CA GLU A 99 -4.12 -6.31 -17.94
C GLU A 99 -3.23 -7.02 -18.99
N SER A 100 -2.94 -8.30 -18.76
CA SER A 100 -2.33 -9.22 -19.74
C SER A 100 -3.36 -9.80 -20.70
#